data_AF-A0A662HKT2-F1
#
_entry.id   AF-A0A662HKT2-F1
#
_cell.length_a   1.000
_cell.length_b   1.000
_cell.length_c   1.000
_cell.angle_alpha   90.00
_cell.angle_beta   90.00
_cell.angle_gamma   90.00
#
_symmetry.space_group_name_H-M   'P 1'
#
loop_
_entity.id
_entity.type
_entity.pdbx_description
1 polymer ?
#
loop_
_entity_poly.entity_id
_entity_poly.type
_entity_poly.pdbx_seq_one_letter_code
_entity_poly.pdbx_strand_id
1 'polypeptide(L)'
;MGLEIKFIERELHPIMYIIVPLGAFSLAFLCGGVLMSWAGVNPISGYEAFISGAIGSPVKFADTLVRTTSFLLMGVGLAFALRARVFNIGAEGQYIMGAIVGTWVALLLQENLPPPITIIASLTMAMIIGGLWAGFAGYLKATLGINEVVL
;
A
#
# COMPACT_ATOMS: atom_id res chain seq x y z
N MET A 1 -23.27 0.94 17.13
CA MET A 1 -22.68 2.12 17.81
C MET A 1 -21.46 2.51 16.99
N GLY A 2 -21.64 3.38 15.98
CA GLY A 2 -20.54 3.77 15.09
C GLY A 2 -19.52 4.60 15.85
N LEU A 3 -18.25 4.27 15.71
CA LEU A 3 -17.17 5.11 16.26
C LEU A 3 -17.16 6.43 15.47
N GLU A 4 -17.68 7.50 16.06
CA GLU A 4 -17.42 8.85 15.55
C GLU A 4 -15.96 9.18 15.79
N ILE A 5 -15.11 8.89 14.80
CA ILE A 5 -13.72 9.32 14.82
C ILE A 5 -13.71 10.85 14.67
N LYS A 6 -13.62 11.55 15.80
CA LYS A 6 -13.30 12.98 15.81
C LYS A 6 -11.84 13.14 15.40
N PHE A 7 -11.63 13.55 14.16
CA PHE A 7 -10.32 14.01 13.70
C PHE A 7 -10.01 15.33 14.44
N ILE A 8 -9.31 15.22 15.55
CA ILE A 8 -8.74 16.37 16.25
C ILE A 8 -7.50 16.76 15.46
N GLU A 9 -7.57 17.87 14.73
CA GLU A 9 -6.41 18.48 14.10
C GLU A 9 -5.42 18.84 15.21
N ARG A 10 -4.38 18.02 15.34
CA ARG A 10 -3.35 18.21 16.33
C ARG A 10 -2.29 19.09 15.69
N GLU A 11 -2.32 20.37 16.03
CA GLU A 11 -1.26 21.34 15.74
C GLU A 11 0.03 20.85 16.41
N LEU A 12 0.84 20.08 15.68
CA LEU A 12 2.13 19.63 16.14
C LEU A 12 3.14 20.76 15.94
N HIS A 13 4.02 20.96 16.93
CA HIS A 13 5.14 21.88 16.75
C HIS A 13 5.93 21.48 15.49
N PRO A 14 6.36 22.41 14.61
CA PRO A 14 6.94 22.08 13.29
C PRO A 14 8.06 21.03 13.31
N ILE A 15 8.85 21.01 14.38
CA ILE A 15 9.95 20.05 14.58
C ILE A 15 9.49 18.59 14.72
N MET A 16 8.26 18.37 15.21
CA MET A 16 7.70 17.04 15.43
C MET A 16 7.42 16.30 14.12
N TYR A 17 7.15 17.02 13.01
CA TYR A 17 7.01 16.43 11.69
C TYR A 17 8.30 15.77 11.18
N ILE A 18 9.45 16.11 11.77
CA ILE A 18 10.77 15.54 11.43
C ILE A 18 11.19 14.51 12.49
N ILE A 19 11.09 14.88 13.77
CA ILE A 19 11.53 14.02 14.88
C ILE A 19 10.72 12.72 14.94
N VAL A 20 9.39 12.79 14.73
CA VAL A 20 8.54 11.60 14.85
C VAL A 20 8.87 10.56 13.77
N PRO A 21 8.92 10.88 12.46
CA PRO A 21 9.31 9.90 11.45
C PRO A 21 10.73 9.37 11.62
N LEU A 22 11.71 10.24 11.93
CA LEU A 22 13.09 9.81 12.14
C LEU A 22 13.23 8.90 13.37
N GLY A 23 12.54 9.23 14.46
CA GLY A 23 12.50 8.42 15.66
C GLY A 23 11.85 7.06 15.41
N ALA A 24 10.70 7.04 14.72
CA ALA A 24 10.01 5.81 14.34
C ALA A 24 10.86 4.93 13.43
N PHE A 25 11.52 5.52 12.42
CA PHE A 25 12.44 4.83 11.53
C PHE A 25 13.61 4.21 12.30
N SER A 26 14.25 4.99 13.18
CA SER A 26 15.38 4.52 13.99
C SER A 26 14.97 3.37 14.92
N LEU A 27 13.80 3.49 15.56
CA LEU A 27 13.25 2.46 16.44
C LEU A 27 12.91 1.18 15.66
N ALA A 28 12.35 1.31 14.46
CA ALA A 28 12.06 0.16 13.60
C ALA A 28 13.32 -0.62 13.24
N PHE A 29 14.41 0.08 12.89
CA PHE A 29 15.71 -0.56 12.69
C PHE A 29 16.17 -1.25 13.97
N LEU A 30 16.23 -0.55 15.11
CA LEU A 30 16.64 -1.15 16.39
C LEU A 30 15.87 -2.42 16.73
N CYS A 31 14.53 -2.39 16.64
CA CYS A 31 13.68 -3.55 16.87
C CYS A 31 14.00 -4.69 15.88
N GLY A 32 14.15 -4.38 14.59
CA GLY A 32 14.54 -5.37 13.58
C GLY A 32 15.89 -6.03 13.90
N GLY A 33 16.86 -5.26 14.39
CA GLY A 33 18.19 -5.76 14.72
C GLY A 33 18.19 -6.64 15.98
N VAL A 34 17.39 -6.28 16.98
CA VAL A 34 17.16 -7.12 18.16
C VAL A 34 16.53 -8.45 17.75
N LEU A 35 15.53 -8.44 16.87
CA LEU A 35 14.89 -9.65 16.36
C LEU A 35 15.86 -10.52 15.55
N MET A 36 16.69 -9.93 14.70
CA MET A 36 17.73 -10.67 13.95
C MET A 36 18.74 -11.32 14.89
N SER A 37 19.21 -10.58 15.89
CA SER A 37 20.15 -11.10 16.89
C SER A 37 19.54 -12.27 17.66
N TRP A 38 18.26 -12.15 18.03
CA TRP A 38 17.51 -13.21 18.70
C TRP A 38 17.34 -14.46 17.82
N ALA A 39 17.17 -14.28 16.51
CA ALA A 39 17.14 -15.35 15.53
C ALA A 39 18.53 -15.94 15.21
N GLY A 40 19.61 -15.45 15.84
CA GLY A 40 20.99 -15.90 15.61
C GLY A 40 21.64 -15.33 14.35
N VAL A 41 21.03 -14.33 13.72
CA VAL A 41 21.56 -13.65 12.53
C VAL A 41 22.25 -12.35 12.94
N ASN A 42 23.43 -12.09 12.39
CA ASN A 42 24.12 -10.82 12.63
C ASN A 42 23.32 -9.65 11.99
N PRO A 43 22.85 -8.65 12.77
CA PRO A 43 22.00 -7.58 12.24
C PRO A 43 22.65 -6.75 11.13
N ILE A 44 23.97 -6.53 11.22
CA ILE A 44 24.71 -5.75 10.23
C ILE A 44 24.62 -6.45 8.87
N SER A 45 24.90 -7.75 8.83
CA SER A 45 24.77 -8.55 7.61
C SER A 45 23.33 -8.58 7.07
N GLY A 46 22.34 -8.57 7.96
CA GLY A 46 20.93 -8.47 7.60
C GLY A 46 20.58 -7.14 6.93
N TYR A 47 21.06 -6.02 7.46
CA TYR A 47 20.85 -4.71 6.84
C TYR A 47 21.64 -4.53 5.54
N GLU A 48 22.87 -5.07 5.46
CA GLU A 48 23.63 -5.07 4.20
C GLU A 48 22.88 -5.83 3.10
N ALA A 49 22.32 -7.00 3.43
CA ALA A 49 21.48 -7.77 2.52
C ALA A 49 20.21 -7.01 2.13
N PHE A 50 19.56 -6.34 3.08
CA PHE A 50 18.38 -5.49 2.83
C PHE A 50 18.70 -4.35 1.84
N ILE A 51 19.76 -3.59 2.10
CA ILE A 51 20.17 -2.46 1.25
C ILE A 51 20.61 -2.96 -0.13
N SER A 52 21.42 -4.02 -0.18
CA SER A 52 21.83 -4.65 -1.44
C SER A 52 20.64 -5.23 -2.21
N GLY A 53 19.61 -5.70 -1.52
CA GLY A 53 18.35 -6.16 -2.09
C GLY A 53 17.54 -5.03 -2.72
N ALA A 54 17.52 -3.85 -2.10
CA ALA A 54 16.76 -2.70 -2.59
C ALA A 54 17.47 -1.92 -3.71
N ILE A 55 18.77 -1.65 -3.55
CA ILE A 55 19.50 -0.71 -4.43
C ILE A 55 20.84 -1.26 -4.95
N GLY A 56 21.17 -2.53 -4.69
CA GLY A 56 22.47 -3.10 -5.05
C GLY A 56 22.72 -3.30 -6.55
N SER A 57 21.72 -3.11 -7.41
CA SER A 57 21.89 -3.08 -8.87
C SER A 57 20.83 -2.18 -9.52
N PRO A 58 21.05 -1.72 -10.77
CA PRO A 58 20.05 -0.94 -11.50
C PRO A 58 18.70 -1.65 -11.63
N VAL A 59 18.71 -2.98 -11.79
CA VAL A 59 17.48 -3.79 -11.88
C VAL A 59 16.73 -3.81 -10.55
N LYS A 60 17.43 -4.08 -9.44
CA LYS A 60 16.82 -4.08 -8.10
C LYS A 60 16.27 -2.71 -7.70
N PHE A 61 16.99 -1.65 -8.09
CA PHE A 61 16.54 -0.29 -7.89
C PHE A 61 15.26 0.00 -8.68
N ALA A 62 15.20 -0.42 -9.95
CA ALA A 62 13.99 -0.30 -10.77
C ALA A 62 12.81 -1.07 -10.15
N ASP A 63 13.01 -2.30 -9.67
CA ASP A 63 11.97 -3.08 -8.99
C ASP A 63 11.46 -2.39 -7.72
N THR A 64 12.37 -1.78 -6.95
CA THR A 64 12.03 -0.99 -5.76
C THR A 64 11.18 0.21 -6.14
N LEU A 65 11.50 0.91 -7.23
CA LEU A 65 10.71 2.04 -7.73
C LEU A 65 9.33 1.60 -8.22
N VAL A 66 9.21 0.47 -8.91
CA VAL A 66 7.91 -0.07 -9.37
C VAL A 66 6.99 -0.35 -8.17
N ARG A 67 7.51 -0.99 -7.12
CA ARG A 67 6.74 -1.23 -5.88
C ARG A 67 6.39 0.08 -5.16
N THR A 68 7.35 0.98 -5.02
CA THR A 68 7.15 2.28 -4.36
C THR A 68 6.09 3.11 -5.08
N THR A 69 6.13 3.16 -6.41
CA THR A 69 5.15 3.89 -7.23
C THR A 69 3.73 3.36 -6.98
N SER A 70 3.57 2.04 -6.90
CA SER A 70 2.28 1.41 -6.60
C SER A 70 1.72 1.86 -5.24
N PHE A 71 2.56 1.85 -4.18
CA PHE A 71 2.16 2.31 -2.85
C PHE A 71 1.88 3.82 -2.79
N LEU A 72 2.63 4.65 -3.53
CA LEU A 72 2.38 6.08 -3.62
C LEU A 72 1.01 6.37 -4.27
N LEU A 73 0.70 5.69 -5.38
CA LEU A 73 -0.61 5.82 -6.04
C LEU A 73 -1.76 5.40 -5.12
N MET A 74 -1.58 4.30 -4.38
CA MET A 74 -2.54 3.88 -3.35
C MET A 74 -2.71 4.96 -2.27
N GLY A 75 -1.62 5.57 -1.79
CA GLY A 75 -1.64 6.65 -0.82
C GLY A 75 -2.39 7.90 -1.30
N VAL A 76 -2.23 8.28 -2.58
CA VAL A 76 -2.99 9.38 -3.19
C VAL A 76 -4.49 9.08 -3.24
N GLY A 77 -4.87 7.86 -3.62
CA GLY A 77 -6.27 7.42 -3.60
C GLY A 77 -6.86 7.42 -2.18
N LEU A 78 -6.10 6.96 -1.20
CA LEU A 78 -6.50 6.98 0.20
C LEU A 78 -6.67 8.41 0.74
N ALA A 79 -5.78 9.34 0.36
CA ALA A 79 -5.92 10.75 0.73
C ALA A 79 -7.24 11.35 0.23
N PHE A 80 -7.71 10.94 -0.95
CA PHE A 80 -9.02 11.34 -1.46
C PHE A 80 -10.18 10.74 -0.64
N ALA A 81 -10.11 9.45 -0.29
CA ALA A 81 -11.11 8.79 0.57
C ALA A 81 -11.20 9.44 1.97
N LEU A 82 -10.05 9.79 2.57
CA LEU A 82 -9.98 10.47 3.85
C LEU A 82 -10.61 11.87 3.80
N ARG A 83 -10.49 12.60 2.68
CA ARG A 83 -11.21 13.87 2.47
C ARG A 83 -12.72 13.69 2.44
N ALA A 84 -13.21 12.56 1.94
CA ALA A 84 -14.62 12.18 2.01
C ALA A 84 -15.05 11.65 3.39
N ARG A 85 -14.15 11.67 4.39
CA ARG A 85 -14.34 11.09 5.73
C ARG A 85 -14.68 9.61 5.72
N VAL A 86 -14.20 8.91 4.70
CA VAL A 86 -14.29 7.45 4.57
C VAL A 86 -12.95 6.87 5.01
N PHE A 87 -12.98 5.97 5.98
CA PHE A 87 -11.77 5.32 6.46
C PHE A 87 -11.58 3.99 5.72
N ASN A 88 -10.64 3.96 4.77
CA ASN A 88 -10.41 2.83 3.87
C ASN A 88 -9.11 2.08 4.23
N ILE A 89 -9.16 1.15 5.20
CA ILE A 89 -8.00 0.30 5.52
C ILE A 89 -7.77 -0.77 4.44
N GLY A 90 -8.84 -1.30 3.84
CA GLY A 90 -8.80 -2.35 2.81
C GLY A 90 -8.20 -1.94 1.47
N ALA A 91 -7.51 -0.80 1.38
CA ALA A 91 -6.82 -0.36 0.17
C ALA A 91 -5.78 -1.38 -0.31
N GLU A 92 -5.14 -2.12 0.61
CA GLU A 92 -4.22 -3.21 0.27
C GLU A 92 -4.96 -4.36 -0.44
N GLY A 93 -6.15 -4.73 0.02
CA GLY A 93 -7.00 -5.72 -0.64
C GLY A 93 -7.46 -5.26 -2.04
N GLN A 94 -7.82 -3.98 -2.17
CA GLN A 94 -8.17 -3.36 -3.46
C GLN A 94 -6.99 -3.42 -4.45
N TYR A 95 -5.78 -3.11 -3.96
CA TYR A 95 -4.54 -3.22 -4.73
C TYR A 95 -4.27 -4.66 -5.18
N ILE A 96 -4.34 -5.63 -4.26
CA ILE A 96 -4.09 -7.04 -4.56
C ILE A 96 -5.10 -7.56 -5.59
N MET A 97 -6.39 -7.30 -5.40
CA MET A 97 -7.44 -7.74 -6.32
C MET A 97 -7.29 -7.10 -7.71
N GLY A 98 -6.96 -5.81 -7.75
CA GLY A 98 -6.63 -5.10 -8.98
C GLY A 98 -5.40 -5.67 -9.68
N ALA A 99 -4.34 -5.99 -8.93
CA ALA A 99 -3.12 -6.58 -9.48
C ALA A 99 -3.36 -7.98 -10.06
N ILE A 100 -4.13 -8.83 -9.37
CA ILE A 100 -4.50 -10.17 -9.86
C ILE A 100 -5.27 -10.07 -11.16
N VAL A 101 -6.35 -9.28 -11.22
CA VAL A 101 -7.19 -9.20 -12.41
C VAL A 101 -6.50 -8.44 -13.54
N GLY A 102 -5.77 -7.37 -13.25
CA GLY A 102 -4.98 -6.67 -14.26
C GLY A 102 -3.94 -7.59 -14.91
N THR A 103 -3.24 -8.40 -14.11
CA THR A 103 -2.29 -9.40 -14.62
C THR A 103 -3.00 -10.47 -15.44
N TRP A 104 -4.14 -10.99 -14.96
CA TRP A 104 -4.95 -11.95 -15.70
C TRP A 104 -5.33 -11.42 -17.08
N VAL A 105 -5.88 -10.21 -17.14
CA VAL A 105 -6.30 -9.57 -18.40
C VAL A 105 -5.12 -9.34 -19.34
N ALA A 106 -3.97 -8.90 -18.80
CA ALA A 106 -2.76 -8.73 -19.58
C ALA A 106 -2.32 -10.05 -20.24
N LEU A 107 -2.29 -11.14 -19.47
CA LEU A 107 -1.90 -12.46 -19.96
C LEU A 107 -2.87 -13.02 -21.02
N LEU A 108 -4.17 -12.73 -20.91
CA LEU A 108 -5.16 -13.16 -21.90
C LEU A 108 -5.05 -12.38 -23.23
N LEU A 109 -4.73 -11.09 -23.17
CA LEU A 109 -4.80 -10.20 -24.33
C LEU A 109 -3.45 -9.98 -25.01
N GLN A 110 -2.32 -10.22 -24.33
CA GLN A 110 -0.98 -9.93 -24.85
C GLN A 110 -0.63 -10.60 -26.18
N GLU A 111 -1.18 -11.78 -26.47
CA GLU A 111 -0.89 -12.51 -27.72
C GLU A 111 -1.75 -12.02 -28.90
N ASN A 112 -2.90 -11.42 -28.60
CA ASN A 112 -3.92 -11.10 -29.61
C ASN A 112 -4.04 -9.59 -29.88
N LEU A 113 -3.56 -8.73 -28.98
CA LEU A 113 -3.67 -7.28 -29.09
C LEU A 113 -2.32 -6.55 -28.95
N PRO A 114 -2.18 -5.37 -29.59
CA PRO A 114 -1.02 -4.50 -29.39
C PRO A 114 -0.83 -4.10 -27.91
N PRO A 115 0.43 -3.93 -27.46
CA PRO A 115 0.74 -3.62 -26.05
C PRO A 115 -0.02 -2.43 -25.45
N PRO A 116 -0.21 -1.28 -26.15
CA PRO A 116 -0.95 -0.16 -25.57
C PRO A 116 -2.40 -0.51 -25.21
N ILE A 117 -3.08 -1.31 -26.04
CA ILE A 117 -4.47 -1.70 -25.82
C ILE A 117 -4.55 -2.68 -24.65
N THR A 118 -3.63 -3.65 -24.60
CA THR A 118 -3.53 -4.61 -23.50
C THR A 118 -3.31 -3.90 -22.16
N ILE A 119 -2.44 -2.88 -22.11
CA ILE A 119 -2.19 -2.08 -20.90
C ILE A 119 -3.46 -1.33 -20.47
N ILE A 120 -4.11 -0.62 -21.38
CA ILE A 120 -5.32 0.16 -21.07
C ILE A 120 -6.44 -0.77 -20.58
N ALA A 121 -6.66 -1.90 -21.25
CA ALA A 121 -7.67 -2.88 -20.85
C ALA A 121 -7.39 -3.46 -19.46
N SER A 122 -6.13 -3.82 -19.19
CA SER A 122 -5.70 -4.37 -17.90
C SER A 122 -5.88 -3.37 -16.76
N LEU A 123 -5.48 -2.11 -16.97
CA LEU A 123 -5.66 -1.03 -16.00
C LEU A 123 -7.14 -0.76 -15.73
N THR A 124 -7.96 -0.70 -16.78
CA THR A 124 -9.40 -0.46 -16.65
C THR A 124 -10.07 -1.56 -15.84
N MET A 125 -9.76 -2.82 -16.14
CA MET A 125 -10.30 -3.95 -15.38
C MET A 125 -9.80 -3.99 -13.94
N ALA A 126 -8.52 -3.69 -13.69
CA ALA A 126 -7.98 -3.57 -12.35
C ALA A 126 -8.70 -2.49 -11.53
N MET A 127 -8.98 -1.33 -12.12
CA MET A 127 -9.74 -0.24 -11.48
C MET A 127 -11.18 -0.65 -11.16
N ILE A 128 -11.86 -1.34 -12.09
CA ILE A 128 -13.23 -1.81 -11.88
C ILE A 128 -13.27 -2.80 -10.71
N ILE A 129 -12.38 -3.80 -10.69
CA ILE A 129 -12.37 -4.82 -9.64
C ILE A 129 -11.95 -4.24 -8.29
N GLY A 130 -10.93 -3.38 -8.25
CA GLY A 130 -10.55 -2.68 -7.02
C GLY A 130 -11.70 -1.82 -6.49
N GLY A 131 -12.42 -1.13 -7.38
CA GLY A 131 -13.63 -0.36 -7.04
C GLY A 131 -14.78 -1.24 -6.53
N LEU A 132 -15.00 -2.41 -7.12
CA LEU A 132 -15.99 -3.38 -6.64
C LEU A 132 -15.61 -3.95 -5.27
N TRP A 133 -14.32 -4.18 -5.01
CA TRP A 133 -13.84 -4.62 -3.70
C TRP A 133 -14.11 -3.56 -2.62
N ALA A 134 -13.83 -2.29 -2.92
CA ALA A 134 -14.20 -1.16 -2.05
C ALA A 134 -15.73 -1.04 -1.90
N GLY A 135 -16.47 -1.21 -2.99
CA GLY A 135 -17.92 -1.15 -3.04
C GLY A 135 -18.59 -2.23 -2.20
N PHE A 136 -18.00 -3.43 -2.12
CA PHE A 136 -18.48 -4.51 -1.26
C PHE A 136 -18.41 -4.11 0.22
N ALA A 137 -17.28 -3.54 0.67
CA ALA A 137 -17.16 -3.02 2.04
C ALA A 137 -18.15 -1.87 2.30
N GLY A 138 -18.31 -0.95 1.32
CA GLY A 138 -19.27 0.14 1.39
C GLY A 138 -20.72 -0.33 1.48
N TYR A 139 -21.08 -1.38 0.74
CA TYR A 139 -22.42 -1.99 0.78
C TYR A 139 -22.72 -2.59 2.15
N LEU A 140 -21.77 -3.33 2.74
CA LEU A 140 -21.93 -3.89 4.08
C LEU A 140 -22.06 -2.80 5.15
N LYS A 141 -21.34 -1.68 5.02
CA LYS A 141 -21.52 -0.51 5.90
C LYS A 141 -22.91 0.09 5.74
N ALA A 142 -23.37 0.32 4.51
CA ALA A 142 -24.65 0.96 4.23
C ALA A 142 -25.86 0.13 4.67
N THR A 143 -25.76 -1.20 4.58
CA THR A 143 -26.87 -2.12 4.87
C THR A 143 -26.84 -2.69 6.29
N LEU A 144 -25.66 -3.04 6.80
CA LEU A 144 -25.49 -3.73 8.09
C LEU A 144 -24.92 -2.84 9.19
N GLY A 145 -24.51 -1.59 8.87
CA GLY A 145 -23.90 -0.69 9.85
C GLY A 145 -22.55 -1.18 10.39
N ILE A 146 -21.90 -2.11 9.68
CA ILE A 146 -20.57 -2.63 10.02
C ILE A 146 -19.54 -1.55 9.72
N ASN A 147 -18.54 -1.41 10.59
CA ASN A 147 -17.44 -0.48 10.36
C ASN A 147 -16.62 -0.92 9.13
N GLU A 148 -16.46 0.01 8.18
CA GLU A 148 -15.55 -0.09 7.02
C GLU A 148 -14.07 -0.29 7.38
N VAL A 149 -13.75 -0.18 8.68
CA VAL A 149 -12.42 -0.36 9.27
C VAL A 149 -11.90 -1.80 9.08
N VAL A 150 -12.78 -2.81 8.95
CA VAL A 150 -12.41 -4.24 9.09
C VAL A 150 -12.65 -5.08 7.82
N LEU A 151 -12.52 -4.49 6.62
CA LEU A 151 -12.58 -5.24 5.35
C LEU A 151 -11.44 -4.83 4.42
#